data_AF-A0A1I9LTS9-F1
#
_entry.id   AF-A0A1I9LTS9-F1
#
_cell.length_a   1.000
_cell.length_b   1.000
_cell.length_c   1.000
_cell.angle_alpha   90.00
_cell.angle_beta   90.00
_cell.angle_gamma   90.00
#
_symmetry.space_group_name_H-M   'P 1'
#
loop_
_entity.id
_entity.type
_entity.pdbx_description
1 polymer ?
#
loop_
_entity_poly.entity_id
_entity_poly.type
_entity_poly.pdbx_seq_one_letter_code
_entity_poly.pdbx_strand_id
1 'polypeptide(L)'
;MTLGRMTGVDEDIPNNEDSTSTRRKIPKWTTKQNLSDSLFMINHAIVVSARPMGGMRLKRKLKKGKGDACLEVVNEEWNDFKQLKEKELENLEKNCQETEEANKLKKMEMVMKLSENEHLNDWSKKLLEKLNHELFGN
;
A
#
# COMPACT_ATOMS: atom_id res chain seq x y z
N MET A 1 -52.27 35.31 12.83
CA MET A 1 -51.63 34.95 14.11
C MET A 1 -52.07 33.54 14.48
N THR A 2 -51.13 32.73 15.01
CA THR A 2 -51.28 31.47 15.77
C THR A 2 -51.97 30.29 15.05
N LEU A 3 -51.26 29.47 14.25
CA LEU A 3 -50.35 28.34 14.56
C LEU A 3 -51.00 27.21 15.36
N GLY A 4 -51.28 26.12 14.64
CA GLY A 4 -51.87 24.89 15.14
C GLY A 4 -50.85 23.92 15.75
N ARG A 5 -51.29 23.33 16.86
CA ARG A 5 -51.38 21.88 17.15
C ARG A 5 -50.17 20.99 16.79
N MET A 6 -49.48 20.64 17.86
CA MET A 6 -48.52 19.54 18.04
C MET A 6 -49.16 18.17 17.72
N THR A 7 -48.37 17.24 17.18
CA THR A 7 -48.14 15.84 17.63
C THR A 7 -47.62 14.99 16.47
N GLY A 8 -46.54 14.24 16.68
CA GLY A 8 -46.09 13.19 15.75
C GLY A 8 -44.57 13.02 15.78
N VAL A 9 -44.09 12.34 16.81
CA VAL A 9 -42.73 11.83 16.92
C VAL A 9 -42.61 10.65 15.95
N ASP A 10 -41.92 10.85 14.83
CA ASP A 10 -41.35 9.76 14.02
C ASP A 10 -39.86 10.07 13.86
N GLU A 11 -39.07 9.49 14.77
CA GLU A 11 -37.64 9.31 14.56
C GLU A 11 -37.48 8.19 13.52
N ASP A 12 -37.37 8.57 12.25
CA ASP A 12 -36.92 7.67 11.18
C ASP A 12 -35.45 7.28 11.45
N ILE A 13 -35.27 6.21 12.23
CA ILE A 13 -34.01 5.49 12.36
C ILE A 13 -33.68 4.90 10.98
N PRO A 14 -32.57 5.28 10.32
CA PRO A 14 -32.17 4.58 9.10
C PRO A 14 -31.75 3.16 9.47
N ASN A 15 -32.59 2.22 9.07
CA ASN A 15 -32.42 0.77 9.12
C ASN A 15 -31.06 0.36 8.50
N ASN A 16 -30.24 -0.36 9.27
CA ASN A 16 -28.87 -0.78 8.91
C ASN A 16 -28.81 -2.04 8.03
N GLU A 17 -29.95 -2.55 7.56
CA GLU A 17 -30.02 -3.93 7.03
C GLU A 17 -30.11 -4.02 5.50
N ASP A 18 -29.90 -2.92 4.75
CA ASP A 18 -30.00 -2.92 3.28
C ASP A 18 -28.77 -2.32 2.60
N SER A 19 -27.63 -3.03 2.70
CA SER A 19 -26.50 -2.79 1.81
C SER A 19 -26.13 -4.07 1.10
N THR A 20 -26.95 -4.36 0.10
CA THR A 20 -26.61 -5.22 -1.05
C THR A 20 -25.14 -4.99 -1.39
N SER A 21 -24.32 -6.02 -1.12
CA SER A 21 -22.89 -6.05 -1.35
C SER A 21 -22.62 -5.81 -2.83
N THR A 22 -22.55 -4.53 -3.22
CA THR A 22 -22.08 -4.10 -4.52
C THR A 22 -20.61 -4.45 -4.52
N ARG A 23 -20.31 -5.61 -5.11
CA ARG A 23 -18.98 -6.17 -5.34
C ARG A 23 -18.16 -5.12 -6.09
N ARG A 24 -17.56 -4.19 -5.36
CA ARG A 24 -16.61 -3.21 -5.89
C ARG A 24 -15.51 -4.05 -6.51
N LYS A 25 -15.43 -4.06 -7.85
CA LYS A 25 -14.36 -4.73 -8.56
C LYS A 25 -13.07 -4.05 -8.11
N ILE A 26 -12.31 -4.74 -7.28
CA ILE A 26 -10.98 -4.32 -6.86
C ILE A 26 -10.19 -4.05 -8.15
N PRO A 27 -9.70 -2.82 -8.37
CA PRO A 27 -8.90 -2.51 -9.55
C PRO A 27 -7.70 -3.45 -9.55
N LYS A 28 -7.42 -4.11 -10.69
CA LYS A 28 -6.17 -4.86 -10.88
C LYS A 28 -5.03 -3.86 -10.78
N TRP A 29 -4.42 -3.79 -9.60
CA TRP A 29 -3.20 -3.04 -9.33
C TRP A 29 -2.12 -3.50 -10.33
N THR A 30 -1.71 -2.60 -11.23
CA THR A 30 -0.58 -2.86 -12.12
C THR A 30 0.55 -1.92 -11.72
N THR A 31 1.76 -2.45 -11.54
CA THR A 31 2.95 -1.69 -11.10
C THR A 31 3.18 -0.42 -11.94
N LYS A 32 2.76 -0.42 -13.21
CA LYS A 32 2.86 0.73 -14.11
C LYS A 32 1.96 1.91 -13.72
N GLN A 33 0.72 1.66 -13.28
CA GLN A 33 -0.21 2.72 -12.85
C GLN A 33 0.27 3.38 -11.56
N ASN A 34 0.79 2.59 -10.61
CA ASN A 34 1.35 3.13 -9.37
C ASN A 34 2.56 4.04 -9.62
N LEU A 35 3.40 3.69 -10.59
CA LEU A 35 4.55 4.52 -10.98
C LEU A 35 4.11 5.83 -11.64
N SER A 36 3.10 5.81 -12.53
CA SER A 36 2.59 7.03 -13.16
C SER A 36 1.92 7.96 -12.15
N ASP A 37 1.13 7.41 -11.23
CA ASP A 37 0.41 8.18 -10.22
C ASP A 37 1.39 8.78 -9.20
N SER A 38 2.42 8.02 -8.81
CA SER A 38 3.51 8.53 -7.97
C SER A 38 4.28 9.66 -8.65
N LEU A 39 4.58 9.55 -9.95
CA LEU A 39 5.30 10.59 -10.69
C LEU A 39 4.46 11.86 -10.83
N PHE A 40 3.14 11.72 -11.02
CA PHE A 40 2.20 12.84 -11.03
C PHE A 40 2.19 13.58 -9.69
N MET A 41 2.13 12.85 -8.57
CA MET A 41 2.16 13.45 -7.23
C MET A 41 3.48 14.17 -6.93
N ILE A 42 4.62 13.59 -7.33
CA ILE A 42 5.94 14.21 -7.20
C ILE A 42 6.01 15.52 -8.01
N ASN A 43 5.56 15.49 -9.27
CA ASN A 43 5.50 16.69 -10.10
C ASN A 43 4.58 17.75 -9.51
N HIS A 44 3.41 17.37 -9.00
CA HIS A 44 2.48 18.32 -8.38
C HIS A 44 3.09 18.97 -7.13
N ALA A 45 3.73 18.20 -6.25
CA ALA A 45 4.41 18.71 -5.07
C ALA A 45 5.54 19.68 -5.43
N ILE A 46 6.37 19.35 -6.43
CA ILE A 46 7.44 20.23 -6.92
C ILE A 46 6.84 21.53 -7.49
N VAL A 47 5.80 21.44 -8.32
CA VAL A 47 5.14 22.61 -8.91
C VAL A 47 4.49 23.50 -7.85
N VAL A 48 3.87 22.92 -6.81
CA VAL A 48 3.25 23.68 -5.71
C VAL A 48 4.32 24.34 -4.83
N SER A 49 5.41 23.63 -4.52
CA SER A 49 6.52 24.17 -3.70
C SER A 49 7.35 25.25 -4.41
N ALA A 50 7.44 25.20 -5.74
CA ALA A 50 8.16 26.19 -6.54
C ALA A 50 7.34 27.46 -6.83
N ARG A 51 6.07 27.55 -6.41
CA ARG A 51 5.29 28.78 -6.55
C ARG A 51 5.85 29.83 -5.58
N PRO A 52 6.33 30.98 -6.09
CA PRO A 52 6.62 32.10 -5.21
C PRO A 52 5.32 32.51 -4.54
N MET A 53 5.25 32.48 -3.21
CA MET A 53 4.25 33.27 -2.48
C MET A 53 4.59 34.76 -2.62
N GLY A 54 4.41 35.32 -3.83
CA GLY A 54 4.68 36.71 -4.16
C GLY A 54 3.41 37.39 -4.65
N GLY A 55 2.86 38.43 -4.01
CA GLY A 55 3.26 39.05 -2.76
C GLY A 55 2.19 40.06 -2.33
N MET A 56 1.62 39.88 -1.13
CA MET A 56 0.91 40.99 -0.49
C MET A 56 1.96 41.99 0.00
N ARG A 57 1.94 43.19 -0.59
CA ARG A 57 2.74 44.36 -0.19
C ARG A 57 2.29 44.87 1.17
N LEU A 58 2.62 44.14 2.23
CA LEU A 58 2.39 44.54 3.62
C LEU A 58 3.65 45.21 4.13
N LYS A 59 3.61 46.55 4.27
CA LYS A 59 4.58 47.29 5.08
C LYS A 59 4.47 46.84 6.53
N ARG A 60 5.12 45.74 6.89
CA ARG A 60 5.24 45.29 8.28
C ARG A 60 6.72 45.17 8.61
N LYS A 61 7.14 45.93 9.63
CA LYS A 61 8.45 45.82 10.26
C LYS A 61 8.67 44.34 10.61
N LEU A 62 9.68 43.72 9.99
CA LEU A 62 9.98 42.31 10.16
C LEU A 62 10.39 42.07 11.62
N LYS A 63 9.50 41.51 12.44
CA LYS A 63 9.92 40.82 13.66
C LYS A 63 10.57 39.51 13.23
N LYS A 64 11.91 39.48 13.20
CA LYS A 64 12.70 38.23 13.22
C LYS A 64 12.28 37.45 14.47
N GLY A 65 11.71 36.27 14.30
CA GLY A 65 11.42 35.39 15.45
C GLY A 65 10.14 34.57 15.27
N LYS A 66 10.16 33.62 14.32
CA LYS A 66 9.26 32.44 14.32
C LYS A 66 9.63 31.37 13.28
N GLY A 67 10.63 31.61 12.42
CA GLY A 67 11.00 30.69 11.34
C GLY A 67 11.72 29.42 11.81
N ASP A 68 12.50 29.52 12.90
CA ASP A 68 13.30 28.40 13.42
C ASP A 68 12.41 27.25 13.89
N ALA A 69 11.43 27.54 14.74
CA ALA A 69 10.51 26.54 15.27
C ALA A 69 9.67 25.84 14.19
N CYS A 70 9.28 26.54 13.11
CA CYS A 70 8.56 25.88 12.00
C CYS A 70 9.47 24.97 11.17
N LEU A 71 10.75 25.32 11.03
CA LEU A 71 11.72 24.47 10.33
C LEU A 71 12.10 23.25 11.18
N GLU A 72 12.24 23.42 12.50
CA GLU A 72 12.47 22.31 13.43
C GLU A 72 11.34 21.28 13.37
N VAL A 73 10.08 21.72 13.43
CA VAL A 73 8.92 20.80 13.35
C VAL A 73 8.86 20.09 11.99
N VAL A 74 9.06 20.80 10.87
CA VAL A 74 9.09 20.15 9.55
C VAL A 74 10.25 19.16 9.43
N ASN A 75 11.39 19.46 10.04
CA ASN A 75 12.55 18.58 10.07
C ASN A 75 12.31 17.33 10.94
N GLU A 76 11.67 17.48 12.10
CA GLU A 76 11.25 16.37 12.95
C GLU A 76 10.23 15.47 12.25
N GLU A 77 9.16 16.03 11.69
CA GLU A 77 8.15 15.29 10.92
C GLU A 77 8.77 14.55 9.72
N TRP A 78 9.73 15.17 9.04
CA TRP A 78 10.45 14.53 7.93
C TRP A 78 11.32 13.36 8.40
N ASN A 79 11.98 13.49 9.55
CA ASN A 79 12.79 12.41 10.12
C ASN A 79 11.91 11.24 10.57
N ASP A 80 10.77 11.51 11.18
CA ASP A 80 9.79 10.49 11.57
C ASP A 80 9.22 9.78 10.34
N PHE A 81 8.88 10.53 9.29
CA PHE A 81 8.43 9.97 8.01
C PHE A 81 9.50 9.08 7.37
N LYS A 82 10.76 9.51 7.39
CA LYS A 82 11.88 8.73 6.86
C LYS A 82 12.04 7.41 7.62
N GLN A 83 12.03 7.44 8.95
CA GLN A 83 12.11 6.23 9.78
C GLN A 83 10.92 5.29 9.53
N LEU A 84 9.71 5.84 9.42
CA LEU A 84 8.51 5.06 9.11
C LEU A 84 8.66 4.33 7.76
N LYS A 85 9.16 5.03 6.74
CA LYS A 85 9.35 4.46 5.40
C LYS A 85 10.46 3.43 5.34
N GLU A 86 11.55 3.63 6.08
CA GLU A 86 12.63 2.65 6.20
C GLU A 86 12.12 1.35 6.84
N LYS A 87 11.34 1.45 7.92
CA LYS A 87 10.70 0.31 8.57
C LYS A 87 9.67 -0.39 7.68
N GLU A 88 8.89 0.37 6.91
CA GLU A 88 7.96 -0.20 5.93
C GLU A 88 8.69 -0.99 4.83
N LEU A 89 9.83 -0.47 4.36
CA LEU A 89 10.70 -1.14 3.39
C LEU A 89 11.29 -2.44 3.95
N GLU A 90 11.81 -2.41 5.17
CA GLU A 90 12.34 -3.60 5.87
C GLU A 90 11.26 -4.69 6.03
N ASN A 91 10.04 -4.30 6.42
CA ASN A 91 8.91 -5.24 6.51
C ASN A 91 8.54 -5.84 5.15
N LEU A 92 8.58 -5.06 4.07
CA LEU A 92 8.31 -5.55 2.71
C LEU A 92 9.39 -6.51 2.22
N GLU A 93 10.66 -6.23 2.51
CA GLU A 93 11.77 -7.13 2.19
C GLU A 93 11.62 -8.47 2.93
N LYS A 94 11.33 -8.42 4.22
CA LYS A 94 11.06 -9.61 5.03
C LYS A 94 9.90 -10.43 4.49
N ASN A 95 8.77 -9.79 4.18
CA ASN A 95 7.62 -10.48 3.60
C ASN A 95 7.95 -11.10 2.23
N CYS A 96 8.76 -10.43 1.41
CA CYS A 96 9.20 -10.96 0.12
C CYS A 96 10.01 -12.25 0.33
N GLN A 97 10.99 -12.23 1.23
CA GLN A 97 11.79 -13.40 1.60
C GLN A 97 10.93 -14.55 2.11
N GLU A 98 10.03 -14.30 3.06
CA GLU A 98 9.12 -15.32 3.61
C GLU A 98 8.25 -15.96 2.50
N THR A 99 7.76 -15.17 1.54
CA THR A 99 6.99 -15.71 0.41
C THR A 99 7.84 -16.54 -0.55
N GLU A 100 9.11 -16.17 -0.76
CA GLU A 100 10.04 -16.92 -1.59
C GLU A 100 10.40 -18.27 -0.93
N GLU A 101 10.68 -18.26 0.37
CA GLU A 101 10.94 -19.47 1.16
C GLU A 101 9.72 -20.39 1.20
N ALA A 102 8.52 -19.87 1.47
CA ALA A 102 7.29 -20.63 1.45
C ALA A 102 7.03 -21.27 0.07
N ASN A 103 7.30 -20.53 -1.01
CA ASN A 103 7.20 -21.05 -2.37
C ASN A 103 8.24 -22.16 -2.64
N LYS A 104 9.47 -22.00 -2.16
CA LYS A 104 10.53 -23.02 -2.28
C LYS A 104 10.17 -24.30 -1.54
N LEU A 105 9.68 -24.19 -0.30
CA LEU A 105 9.22 -25.33 0.49
C LEU A 105 8.05 -26.05 -0.19
N LYS A 106 7.07 -25.30 -0.70
CA LYS A 106 5.92 -25.89 -1.43
C LYS A 106 6.37 -26.64 -2.69
N LYS A 107 7.33 -26.09 -3.45
CA LYS A 107 7.92 -26.78 -4.60
C LYS A 107 8.59 -28.09 -4.17
N MET A 108 9.37 -28.07 -3.08
CA MET A 108 10.07 -29.25 -2.57
C MET A 108 9.08 -30.31 -2.08
N GLU A 109 8.03 -29.92 -1.36
CA GLU A 109 6.95 -30.80 -0.92
C GLU A 109 6.27 -31.50 -2.11
N MET A 110 5.94 -30.76 -3.17
CA MET A 110 5.34 -31.33 -4.37
C MET A 110 6.26 -32.35 -5.06
N VAL A 111 7.56 -32.06 -5.15
CA VAL A 111 8.55 -33.00 -5.70
C VAL A 111 8.63 -34.27 -4.86
N MET A 112 8.70 -34.15 -3.53
CA MET A 112 8.77 -35.32 -2.64
C MET A 112 7.54 -36.22 -2.83
N LYS A 113 6.33 -35.64 -2.85
CA LYS A 113 5.09 -36.38 -3.12
C LYS A 113 5.08 -37.08 -4.49
N LEU A 114 5.68 -36.46 -5.52
CA LEU A 114 5.82 -37.11 -6.83
C LEU A 114 6.82 -38.26 -6.79
N SER A 115 7.89 -38.13 -6.00
CA SER A 115 8.93 -39.16 -5.84
C SER A 115 8.49 -40.38 -5.02
N GLU A 116 7.54 -40.18 -4.10
CA GLU A 116 6.97 -41.24 -3.23
C GLU A 116 6.06 -42.22 -3.98
N ASN A 117 5.70 -41.94 -5.23
CA ASN A 117 4.85 -42.83 -6.01
C ASN A 117 5.58 -44.15 -6.32
N GLU A 118 5.08 -45.25 -5.75
CA GLU A 118 5.68 -46.60 -5.82
C GLU A 118 5.88 -47.11 -7.26
N HIS A 119 5.10 -46.63 -8.21
CA HIS A 119 5.08 -47.11 -9.60
C HIS A 119 5.66 -46.10 -10.61
N LEU A 120 6.67 -45.32 -10.23
CA LEU A 120 7.40 -44.46 -11.16
C LEU A 120 8.13 -45.30 -12.22
N ASN A 121 7.70 -45.20 -13.48
CA ASN A 121 8.43 -45.74 -14.61
C ASN A 121 9.71 -44.92 -14.89
N ASP A 122 10.63 -45.47 -15.69
CA ASP A 122 11.94 -44.84 -15.95
C ASP A 122 11.82 -43.47 -16.65
N TRP A 123 10.80 -43.30 -17.49
CA TRP A 123 10.53 -42.02 -18.15
C TRP A 123 10.08 -40.94 -17.15
N SER A 124 9.22 -41.31 -16.20
CA SER A 124 8.75 -40.45 -15.12
C SER A 124 9.89 -40.07 -14.17
N LYS A 125 10.79 -41.02 -13.84
CA LYS A 125 12.00 -40.72 -13.05
C LYS A 125 12.88 -39.68 -13.74
N LYS A 126 13.16 -39.86 -15.03
CA LYS A 126 13.94 -38.90 -15.82
C LYS A 126 13.28 -37.53 -15.90
N LEU A 127 11.95 -37.48 -16.00
CA LEU A 127 11.21 -36.22 -15.98
C LEU A 127 11.30 -35.52 -14.62
N LEU A 128 11.21 -36.29 -13.52
CA LEU A 128 11.33 -35.76 -12.17
C LEU A 128 12.74 -35.20 -11.89
N GLU A 129 13.79 -35.87 -12.37
CA GLU A 129 15.17 -35.36 -12.32
C GLU A 129 15.31 -34.02 -13.06
N LYS A 130 14.76 -33.91 -14.27
CA LYS A 130 14.75 -32.64 -15.03
C LYS A 130 14.02 -31.53 -14.28
N LEU A 131 12.84 -31.84 -13.74
CA LEU A 131 12.06 -30.89 -12.96
C LEU A 131 12.82 -30.42 -11.71
N ASN A 132 13.53 -31.31 -11.02
CA ASN A 132 14.38 -30.94 -9.89
C ASN A 132 15.49 -29.97 -10.28
N HIS A 133 16.15 -30.24 -11.41
CA HIS A 133 17.21 -29.37 -11.91
C HIS A 133 16.66 -27.99 -12.33
N GLU A 134 15.51 -27.93 -13.00
CA GLU A 134 14.87 -26.67 -13.39
C GLU A 134 14.33 -25.86 -12.19
N LEU A 135 13.83 -26.53 -11.14
CA LEU A 135 13.23 -25.86 -9.98
C LEU A 135 14.25 -25.40 -8.94
N PHE A 136 15.34 -26.16 -8.75
CA PHE A 136 16.30 -25.93 -7.67
C PHE A 136 17.74 -25.67 -8.14
N GLY A 137 18.05 -25.89 -9.42
CA GLY A 137 19.38 -25.64 -9.99
C GLY A 137 20.50 -26.56 -9.48
N ASN A 138 20.14 -27.62 -8.73
CA ASN A 138 21.07 -28.61 -8.19
C ASN A 138 21.20 -29.83 -9.10
#